data_AF-A0A6C0EGU1-F1
#
_entry.id   AF-A0A6C0EGU1-F1
#
_cell.length_a   1.000
_cell.length_b   1.000
_cell.length_c   1.000
_cell.angle_alpha   90.00
_cell.angle_beta   90.00
_cell.angle_gamma   90.00
#
_symmetry.space_group_name_H-M   'P 1'
#
loop_
_entity.id
_entity.type
_entity.pdbx_description
1 polymer ?
#
loop_
_entity_poly.entity_id
_entity_poly.type
_entity_poly.pdbx_seq_one_letter_code
_entity_poly.pdbx_strand_id
1 'polypeptide(L)'
;MTTTQELSSNLTQTSPKYTFPKHCILDNAILEFHSNTDKIPKELLCNMDFTSNTKTQTHDESFGCLEIHTGETTINIDPVFFLFTLDESGSMSDLCKDGKTKMDHIHFTMNQMLHYFAENPEATIYVHVNAFSDIVRTVIETTQVTHKNVNDIIEKIKKIRPLNSTNLELALKTAKHTMHNYLQCTSTDNNQSTHRIVHVLLTDGHPTSGNTFQPSLVSLVDDTFSNIFIAFGLDHNPSLMNKLGNAGKNTTNYLVTKLELIGHVYGEIVHNHLFKVLDNVVLNVVGEEGAIYDWYSNTWKTTLHVSPLTNESKRYYYIKSKNPDATKIKISGNQIDSYAGTYFEEYVDKLPDLIETRIIESSDDTNTKTTNPKTEEIIVDVDLTKHIFRLCTQRLLYEARQYVNENGNYDSDLTTLRPPLLQRSYAMRSHAFSNYDNNIEFDINPDIDIITDLSFIEPPKIQLNTILNAINNLDVIPESESLTKPYTYISKIDSLKSRIRDHLKIMTDYLEQNTDVTDKQFIQTLCDDMNISFKTIGTENQQSYINARSISQGRQQMYNVDINDDPHDPSIHQTTNDITNVYATPTALKIMRSFSGK
;
A
#
# COMPACT_ATOMS: atom_id res chain seq x y z
N MET A 1 10.34 -59.36 39.11
CA MET A 1 11.46 -59.91 38.33
C MET A 1 10.89 -60.10 36.93
N THR A 2 11.17 -59.29 35.93
CA THR A 2 12.51 -58.95 35.42
C THR A 2 12.43 -57.62 34.69
N THR A 3 13.46 -56.80 34.90
CA THR A 3 13.70 -55.46 34.39
C THR A 3 14.01 -55.48 32.90
N THR A 4 13.40 -54.60 32.10
CA THR A 4 13.88 -54.25 30.76
C THR A 4 14.33 -52.79 30.81
N GLN A 5 15.65 -52.60 30.82
CA GLN A 5 16.33 -51.31 30.65
C GLN A 5 16.30 -50.94 29.18
N GLU A 6 15.64 -49.83 28.84
CA GLU A 6 15.92 -49.10 27.60
C GLU A 6 17.11 -48.17 27.83
N LEU A 7 18.19 -48.40 27.09
CA LEU A 7 19.31 -47.47 26.99
C LEU A 7 18.91 -46.32 26.06
N SER A 8 18.67 -45.14 26.63
CA SER A 8 18.63 -43.87 25.92
C SER A 8 20.07 -43.37 25.69
N SER A 9 20.50 -43.34 24.43
CA SER A 9 21.75 -42.67 24.05
C SER A 9 21.50 -41.16 23.92
N ASN A 10 21.83 -40.43 24.97
CA ASN A 10 21.98 -38.97 24.97
C ASN A 10 23.16 -38.57 24.07
N LEU A 11 22.86 -37.99 22.90
CA LEU A 11 23.79 -37.13 22.16
C LEU A 11 23.26 -35.70 22.26
N THR A 12 23.55 -35.05 23.38
CA THR A 12 23.44 -33.60 23.52
C THR A 12 24.43 -32.95 22.57
N GLN A 13 23.94 -32.47 21.42
CA GLN A 13 24.64 -31.47 20.62
C GLN A 13 24.67 -30.18 21.44
N THR A 14 25.82 -29.92 22.07
CA THR A 14 26.15 -28.61 22.59
C THR A 14 26.45 -27.70 21.40
N SER A 15 25.41 -27.07 20.85
CA SER A 15 25.59 -25.95 19.93
C SER A 15 26.38 -24.87 20.68
N PRO A 16 27.44 -24.30 20.10
CA PRO A 16 28.13 -23.18 20.71
C PRO A 16 27.12 -22.05 20.91
N LYS A 17 26.86 -21.68 22.17
CA LYS A 17 26.13 -20.46 22.50
C LYS A 17 26.96 -19.28 22.02
N TYR A 18 26.82 -18.92 20.76
CA TYR A 18 27.14 -17.59 20.27
C TYR A 18 26.10 -16.66 20.89
N THR A 19 26.48 -16.03 22.01
CA THR A 19 25.78 -14.85 22.48
C THR A 19 26.11 -13.74 21.50
N PHE A 20 25.16 -13.44 20.60
CA PHE A 20 25.18 -12.23 19.79
C PHE A 20 25.36 -11.02 20.72
N PRO A 21 26.14 -10.00 20.32
CA PRO A 21 26.16 -8.74 21.04
C PRO A 21 24.72 -8.23 21.17
N LYS A 22 24.33 -7.82 22.38
CA LYS A 22 23.04 -7.18 22.62
C LYS A 22 22.89 -5.97 21.68
N HIS A 23 21.91 -6.05 20.77
CA HIS A 23 21.47 -5.05 19.79
C HIS A 23 22.32 -4.93 18.51
N CYS A 24 22.21 -5.91 17.60
CA CYS A 24 22.42 -5.65 16.17
C CYS A 24 21.13 -5.05 15.59
N ILE A 25 21.25 -3.97 14.79
CA ILE A 25 20.12 -3.33 14.11
C ILE A 25 19.40 -4.31 13.17
N LEU A 26 20.20 -5.12 12.48
CA LEU A 26 19.74 -6.22 11.66
C LEU A 26 20.02 -7.53 12.40
N ASP A 27 19.01 -8.38 12.53
CA ASP A 27 19.19 -9.76 12.98
C ASP A 27 19.88 -10.57 11.90
N ASN A 28 19.49 -10.34 10.65
CA ASN A 28 20.13 -10.87 9.47
C ASN A 28 19.79 -10.03 8.23
N ALA A 29 20.66 -10.12 7.23
CA ALA A 29 20.37 -9.76 5.86
C ALA A 29 20.89 -10.87 4.96
N ILE A 30 20.04 -11.39 4.09
CA ILE A 30 20.33 -12.58 3.27
C ILE A 30 20.14 -12.22 1.81
N LEU A 31 21.17 -12.44 1.00
CA LEU A 31 21.10 -12.31 -0.45
C LEU A 31 21.19 -13.70 -1.07
N GLU A 32 20.12 -14.14 -1.73
CA GLU A 32 20.09 -15.41 -2.45
C GLU A 32 19.77 -15.19 -3.92
N PHE A 33 20.20 -16.14 -4.76
CA PHE A 33 19.89 -16.16 -6.19
C PHE A 33 19.17 -17.46 -6.52
N HIS A 34 18.16 -17.34 -7.36
CA HIS A 34 17.33 -18.47 -7.75
C HIS A 34 18.12 -19.43 -8.64
N SER A 35 18.15 -20.71 -8.25
CA SER A 35 18.76 -21.79 -9.05
C SER A 35 17.75 -22.88 -9.45
N ASN A 36 16.59 -22.97 -8.80
CA ASN A 36 15.57 -23.97 -9.13
C ASN A 36 14.81 -23.63 -10.43
N THR A 37 15.21 -24.22 -11.56
CA THR A 37 14.55 -23.99 -12.85
C THR A 37 13.30 -24.83 -13.08
N ASP A 38 13.07 -25.88 -12.28
CA ASP A 38 12.04 -26.88 -12.54
C ASP A 38 10.63 -26.42 -12.16
N LYS A 39 10.54 -25.46 -11.23
CA LYS A 39 9.27 -24.95 -10.69
C LYS A 39 8.79 -23.66 -11.36
N ILE A 40 9.57 -23.04 -12.24
CA ILE A 40 9.15 -21.81 -12.92
C ILE A 40 8.35 -22.18 -14.18
N PRO A 41 7.07 -21.78 -14.28
CA PRO A 41 6.32 -21.94 -15.51
C PRO A 41 7.02 -21.17 -16.63
N LYS A 42 7.28 -21.81 -17.77
CA LYS A 42 7.94 -21.20 -18.94
C LYS A 42 7.26 -19.90 -19.40
N GLU A 43 5.96 -19.81 -19.17
CA GLU A 43 5.11 -18.65 -19.47
C GLU A 43 5.44 -17.43 -18.59
N LEU A 44 5.89 -17.62 -17.34
CA LEU A 44 6.37 -16.52 -16.48
C LEU A 44 7.71 -15.96 -16.96
N LEU A 45 8.61 -16.85 -17.39
CA LEU A 45 9.95 -16.50 -17.86
C LEU A 45 9.89 -15.61 -19.13
N CYS A 46 8.92 -15.87 -20.02
CA CYS A 46 8.68 -15.05 -21.21
C CYS A 46 8.22 -13.61 -20.90
N ASN A 47 7.55 -13.38 -19.77
CA ASN A 47 7.07 -12.05 -19.35
C ASN A 47 8.08 -11.28 -18.48
N MET A 48 9.14 -11.94 -18.05
CA MET A 48 10.08 -11.45 -17.05
C MET A 48 11.36 -10.87 -17.63
N ASP A 49 11.57 -10.93 -18.95
CA ASP A 49 12.87 -10.72 -19.62
C ASP A 49 13.98 -11.69 -19.14
N PHE A 50 13.61 -12.69 -18.32
CA PHE A 50 14.47 -13.76 -17.82
C PHE A 50 14.06 -15.06 -18.53
N THR A 51 14.46 -15.27 -19.79
CA THR A 51 14.16 -16.55 -20.45
C THR A 51 15.17 -17.62 -20.03
N SER A 52 14.67 -18.68 -19.40
CA SER A 52 15.46 -19.84 -18.96
C SER A 52 16.06 -20.62 -20.14
N ASN A 53 17.27 -21.12 -19.92
CA ASN A 53 17.97 -22.16 -20.66
C ASN A 53 17.08 -23.15 -21.42
N THR A 54 16.94 -22.93 -22.73
CA THR A 54 16.89 -24.01 -23.72
C THR A 54 18.01 -23.83 -24.72
N LYS A 55 19.20 -24.32 -24.33
CA LYS A 55 20.39 -24.70 -25.12
C LYS A 55 21.02 -23.76 -26.15
N THR A 56 20.41 -22.66 -26.59
CA THR A 56 21.08 -21.69 -27.46
C THR A 56 20.31 -20.38 -27.47
N GLN A 57 20.56 -19.50 -26.51
CA GLN A 57 20.45 -18.03 -26.62
C GLN A 57 20.85 -17.41 -25.27
N THR A 58 21.86 -16.54 -25.31
CA THR A 58 22.44 -15.79 -24.19
C THR A 58 21.47 -14.71 -23.69
N HIS A 59 20.99 -14.83 -22.46
CA HIS A 59 20.63 -13.68 -21.63
C HIS A 59 21.16 -13.93 -20.20
N ASP A 60 22.24 -13.21 -19.89
CA ASP A 60 23.25 -13.54 -18.87
C ASP A 60 22.90 -13.10 -17.43
N GLU A 61 21.64 -12.93 -17.05
CA GLU A 61 21.26 -12.33 -15.76
C GLU A 61 20.43 -13.28 -14.87
N SER A 62 20.83 -13.44 -13.62
CA SER A 62 20.18 -14.23 -12.58
C SER A 62 19.27 -13.36 -11.70
N PHE A 63 18.12 -13.92 -11.28
CA PHE A 63 17.21 -13.29 -10.33
C PHE A 63 17.63 -13.60 -8.89
N GLY A 64 17.64 -12.60 -8.02
CA GLY A 64 17.93 -12.74 -6.61
C GLY A 64 16.98 -11.94 -5.72
N CYS A 65 16.98 -12.29 -4.44
CA CYS A 65 16.19 -11.64 -3.40
C CYS A 65 17.13 -11.26 -2.24
N LEU A 66 17.08 -9.98 -1.86
CA LEU A 66 17.62 -9.49 -0.62
C LEU A 66 16.50 -9.48 0.43
N GLU A 67 16.61 -10.35 1.43
CA GLU A 67 15.81 -10.33 2.64
C GLU A 67 16.54 -9.53 3.72
N ILE A 68 15.85 -8.60 4.36
CA ILE A 68 16.36 -7.83 5.51
C ILE A 68 15.43 -8.09 6.69
N HIS A 69 16.02 -8.58 7.80
CA HIS A 69 15.33 -8.79 9.05
C HIS A 69 15.90 -7.89 10.14
N THR A 70 15.07 -7.00 10.68
CA THR A 70 15.43 -6.19 11.84
C THR A 70 15.14 -6.94 13.13
N GLY A 71 16.03 -6.82 14.10
CA GLY A 71 15.83 -7.41 15.42
C GLY A 71 14.79 -6.74 16.28
N GLU A 72 14.58 -7.33 17.46
CA GLU A 72 13.70 -6.81 18.49
C GLU A 72 14.33 -5.57 19.18
N THR A 73 13.57 -4.49 19.24
CA THR A 73 13.90 -3.25 19.94
C THR A 73 12.74 -2.76 20.80
N THR A 74 13.05 -1.84 21.70
CA THR A 74 12.05 -1.13 22.50
C THR A 74 11.56 0.13 21.79
N ILE A 75 10.52 0.73 22.35
CA ILE A 75 10.06 2.05 21.93
C ILE A 75 11.17 3.10 22.04
N ASN A 76 11.27 3.97 21.03
CA ASN A 76 12.26 5.04 20.99
C ASN A 76 11.93 6.14 22.01
N ILE A 77 12.94 6.53 22.79
CA ILE A 77 12.81 7.62 23.78
C ILE A 77 12.93 9.02 23.15
N ASP A 78 13.45 9.11 21.92
CA ASP A 78 13.59 10.36 21.19
C ASP A 78 12.24 11.07 21.05
N PRO A 79 12.15 12.37 21.38
CA PRO A 79 10.89 13.09 21.29
C PRO A 79 10.29 13.06 19.88
N VAL A 80 8.99 12.78 19.80
CA VAL A 80 8.24 12.75 18.54
C VAL A 80 7.14 13.79 18.57
N PHE A 81 7.07 14.60 17.52
CA PHE A 81 6.01 15.55 17.28
C PHE A 81 5.09 15.05 16.17
N PHE A 82 3.85 14.76 16.53
CA PHE A 82 2.79 14.45 15.58
C PHE A 82 1.92 15.67 15.31
N LEU A 83 1.93 16.12 14.06
CA LEU A 83 0.98 17.08 13.54
C LEU A 83 -0.14 16.35 12.80
N PHE A 84 -1.36 16.42 13.32
CA PHE A 84 -2.56 15.92 12.66
C PHE A 84 -3.28 17.06 11.95
N THR A 85 -3.52 16.92 10.66
CA THR A 85 -4.31 17.84 9.84
C THR A 85 -5.57 17.08 9.41
N LEU A 86 -6.66 17.29 10.13
CA LEU A 86 -7.90 16.51 10.01
C LEU A 86 -8.92 17.27 9.16
N ASP A 87 -9.43 16.62 8.12
CA ASP A 87 -10.54 17.14 7.34
C ASP A 87 -11.80 17.21 8.20
N GLU A 88 -12.40 18.40 8.24
CA GLU A 88 -13.70 18.65 8.85
C GLU A 88 -14.71 19.16 7.82
N SER A 89 -14.53 18.84 6.53
CA SER A 89 -15.48 19.18 5.48
C SER A 89 -16.85 18.50 5.68
N GLY A 90 -17.88 19.00 4.99
CA GLY A 90 -19.25 18.49 5.13
C GLY A 90 -19.41 16.99 4.86
N SER A 91 -18.62 16.40 3.94
CA SER A 91 -18.62 14.97 3.62
C SER A 91 -18.22 14.09 4.81
N MET A 92 -17.51 14.64 5.79
CA MET A 92 -17.16 13.93 7.02
C MET A 92 -18.38 13.61 7.91
N SER A 93 -19.56 14.14 7.58
CA SER A 93 -20.85 13.78 8.21
C SER A 93 -21.54 12.57 7.58
N ASP A 94 -21.00 12.03 6.48
CA ASP A 94 -21.58 10.87 5.80
C ASP A 94 -21.57 9.64 6.71
N LEU A 95 -22.67 8.88 6.64
CA LEU A 95 -22.82 7.64 7.39
C LEU A 95 -22.06 6.51 6.71
N CYS A 96 -21.32 5.77 7.53
CA CYS A 96 -20.64 4.54 7.16
C CYS A 96 -21.61 3.34 7.30
N LYS A 97 -21.18 2.17 6.83
CA LYS A 97 -22.01 0.94 6.87
C LYS A 97 -22.43 0.53 8.28
N ASP A 98 -21.65 0.90 9.29
CA ASP A 98 -21.91 0.63 10.70
C ASP A 98 -22.84 1.67 11.37
N GLY A 99 -23.35 2.64 10.59
CA GLY A 99 -24.26 3.68 11.07
C GLY A 99 -23.57 4.83 11.82
N LYS A 100 -22.25 4.84 11.89
CA LYS A 100 -21.47 5.97 12.43
C LYS A 100 -21.03 6.92 11.32
N THR A 101 -20.79 8.18 11.64
CA THR A 101 -20.23 9.11 10.65
C THR A 101 -18.73 8.87 10.44
N LYS A 102 -18.20 9.31 9.29
CA LYS A 102 -16.76 9.33 9.04
C LYS A 102 -15.99 10.05 10.16
N MET A 103 -16.53 11.18 10.65
CA MET A 103 -15.96 11.93 11.78
C MET A 103 -16.02 11.15 13.12
N ASP A 104 -17.06 10.35 13.37
CA ASP A 104 -17.12 9.52 14.59
C ASP A 104 -16.00 8.48 14.63
N HIS A 105 -15.64 7.89 13.49
CA HIS A 105 -14.49 6.97 13.38
C HIS A 105 -13.16 7.66 13.67
N ILE A 106 -12.99 8.92 13.22
CA ILE A 106 -11.81 9.73 13.55
C ILE A 106 -11.77 10.04 15.03
N HIS A 107 -12.87 10.51 15.62
CA HIS A 107 -12.94 10.80 17.05
C HIS A 107 -12.56 9.58 17.88
N PHE A 108 -13.12 8.42 17.54
CA PHE A 108 -12.81 7.17 18.22
C PHE A 108 -11.33 6.80 18.09
N THR A 109 -10.78 6.83 16.88
CA THR A 109 -9.39 6.39 16.64
C THR A 109 -8.38 7.34 17.27
N MET A 110 -8.60 8.66 17.15
CA MET A 110 -7.78 9.66 17.82
C MET A 110 -7.82 9.51 19.35
N ASN A 111 -8.99 9.18 19.92
CA ASN A 111 -9.12 8.88 21.34
C ASN A 111 -8.24 7.69 21.76
N GLN A 112 -8.33 6.57 21.04
CA GLN A 112 -7.52 5.38 21.34
C GLN A 112 -6.02 5.65 21.21
N MET A 113 -5.61 6.37 20.17
CA MET A 113 -4.21 6.73 19.95
C MET A 113 -3.66 7.66 21.05
N LEU A 114 -4.45 8.65 21.49
CA LEU A 114 -4.04 9.54 22.58
C LEU A 114 -3.92 8.83 23.91
N HIS A 115 -4.83 7.89 24.22
CA HIS A 115 -4.69 7.02 25.38
C HIS A 115 -3.41 6.19 25.31
N TYR A 116 -3.12 5.59 24.17
CA TYR A 116 -1.86 4.87 23.97
C TYR A 116 -0.64 5.75 24.17
N PHE A 117 -0.62 6.99 23.64
CA PHE A 117 0.49 7.92 23.91
C PHE A 117 0.64 8.25 25.40
N ALA A 118 -0.46 8.41 26.13
CA ALA A 118 -0.42 8.67 27.56
C ALA A 118 0.06 7.46 28.38
N GLU A 119 -0.29 6.24 27.95
CA GLU A 119 0.04 4.97 28.61
C GLU A 119 1.48 4.48 28.39
N ASN A 120 2.22 5.10 27.47
CA ASN A 120 3.63 4.80 27.20
C ASN A 120 4.51 6.02 27.55
N PRO A 121 4.65 6.38 28.84
CA PRO A 121 5.31 7.62 29.29
C PRO A 121 6.82 7.66 29.01
N GLU A 122 7.44 6.53 28.68
CA GLU A 122 8.83 6.44 28.24
C GLU A 122 9.07 7.13 26.89
N ALA A 123 8.04 7.23 26.05
CA ALA A 123 8.10 7.97 24.79
C ALA A 123 7.63 9.41 25.00
N THR A 124 8.50 10.38 24.70
CA THR A 124 8.13 11.79 24.79
C THR A 124 7.35 12.20 23.54
N ILE A 125 6.03 12.21 23.62
CA ILE A 125 5.16 12.48 22.46
C ILE A 125 4.46 13.83 22.59
N TYR A 126 4.66 14.70 21.59
CA TYR A 126 3.96 15.96 21.40
C TYR A 126 2.92 15.83 20.29
N VAL A 127 1.74 16.41 20.50
CA VAL A 127 0.68 16.47 19.50
C VAL A 127 0.29 17.91 19.20
N HIS A 128 0.00 18.18 17.93
CA HIS A 128 -0.67 19.38 17.45
C HIS A 128 -1.78 18.92 16.50
N VAL A 129 -2.97 19.49 16.64
CA VAL A 129 -4.12 19.08 15.83
C VAL A 129 -4.72 20.31 15.18
N ASN A 130 -4.69 20.31 13.85
CA ASN A 130 -5.42 21.24 13.00
C ASN A 130 -6.65 20.53 12.44
N ALA A 131 -7.78 21.23 12.43
CA ALA A 131 -8.94 20.85 11.65
C ALA A 131 -9.05 21.79 10.45
N PHE A 132 -9.43 21.28 9.29
CA PHE A 132 -9.53 22.09 8.08
C PHE A 132 -10.81 21.84 7.28
N SER A 133 -11.35 22.93 6.73
CA SER A 133 -12.43 22.99 5.76
C SER A 133 -12.01 23.98 4.67
N ASP A 134 -12.80 25.02 4.40
CA ASP A 134 -12.42 26.24 3.70
C ASP A 134 -11.37 27.07 4.47
N ILE A 135 -11.36 26.94 5.81
CA ILE A 135 -10.40 27.55 6.74
C ILE A 135 -9.60 26.47 7.45
N VAL A 136 -8.47 26.84 8.07
CA VAL A 136 -7.74 25.95 8.99
C VAL A 136 -7.78 26.56 10.39
N ARG A 137 -8.12 25.73 11.39
CA ARG A 137 -8.13 26.14 12.79
C ARG A 137 -7.33 25.16 13.65
N THR A 138 -6.60 25.68 14.61
CA THR A 138 -5.91 24.88 15.61
C THR A 138 -6.90 24.39 16.67
N VAL A 139 -7.04 23.07 16.79
CA VAL A 139 -7.86 22.40 17.82
C VAL A 139 -7.02 22.19 19.08
N ILE A 140 -5.80 21.72 18.90
CA ILE A 140 -4.83 21.42 19.94
C ILE A 140 -3.54 22.13 19.58
N GLU A 141 -3.18 23.13 20.38
CA GLU A 141 -1.83 23.69 20.36
C GLU A 141 -0.80 22.64 20.75
N THR A 142 0.45 22.83 20.34
CA THR A 142 1.54 21.89 20.59
C THR A 142 1.63 21.52 22.07
N THR A 143 1.25 20.28 22.40
CA THR A 143 1.11 19.81 23.78
C THR A 143 1.75 18.43 23.92
N GLN A 144 2.56 18.22 24.97
CA GLN A 144 3.02 16.88 25.34
C GLN A 144 1.86 16.06 25.89
N VAL A 145 1.63 14.86 25.37
CA VAL A 145 0.57 13.98 25.85
C VAL A 145 1.04 13.28 27.12
N THR A 146 0.22 13.32 28.16
CA THR A 146 0.49 12.67 29.46
C THR A 146 -0.82 12.13 30.05
N HIS A 147 -0.73 11.20 31.00
CA HIS A 147 -1.90 10.74 31.76
C HIS A 147 -2.73 11.87 32.41
N LYS A 148 -2.11 13.03 32.69
CA LYS A 148 -2.78 14.14 33.37
C LYS A 148 -3.64 14.99 32.44
N ASN A 149 -3.28 15.11 31.17
CA ASN A 149 -3.94 16.02 30.22
C ASN A 149 -4.66 15.32 29.07
N VAL A 150 -4.49 13.99 28.90
CA VAL A 150 -5.04 13.23 27.78
C VAL A 150 -6.55 13.41 27.63
N ASN A 151 -7.30 13.38 28.73
CA ASN A 151 -8.76 13.56 28.71
C ASN A 151 -9.16 14.96 28.22
N ASP A 152 -8.43 16.00 28.61
CA ASP A 152 -8.69 17.38 28.17
C ASP A 152 -8.43 17.55 26.66
N ILE A 153 -7.40 16.87 26.14
CA ILE A 153 -7.08 16.84 24.71
C ILE A 153 -8.21 16.13 23.95
N ILE A 154 -8.65 14.96 24.43
CA ILE A 154 -9.75 14.19 23.85
C ILE A 154 -11.03 15.01 23.78
N GLU A 155 -11.40 15.71 24.84
CA GLU A 155 -12.62 16.54 24.88
C GLU A 155 -12.57 17.72 23.91
N LYS A 156 -11.38 18.22 23.57
CA LYS A 156 -11.22 19.22 22.50
C LYS A 156 -11.37 18.61 21.11
N ILE A 157 -10.83 17.41 20.88
CA ILE A 157 -10.97 16.71 19.59
C ILE A 157 -12.44 16.36 19.30
N LYS A 158 -13.21 15.89 20.28
CA LYS A 158 -14.65 15.59 20.13
C LYS A 158 -15.52 16.78 19.69
N LYS A 159 -14.98 18.00 19.76
CA LYS A 159 -15.66 19.23 19.32
C LYS A 159 -15.45 19.54 17.83
N ILE A 160 -14.62 18.78 17.13
CA ILE A 160 -14.50 18.87 15.67
C ILE A 160 -15.84 18.44 15.06
N ARG A 161 -16.36 19.25 14.14
CA ARG A 161 -17.66 19.03 13.51
C ARG A 161 -17.54 19.26 12.01
N PRO A 162 -18.14 18.40 11.18
CA PRO A 162 -18.19 18.60 9.73
C PRO A 162 -18.83 19.93 9.34
N LEU A 163 -18.19 20.71 8.47
CA LEU A 163 -18.54 22.06 8.04
C LEU A 163 -17.99 22.34 6.63
N ASN A 164 -18.71 23.16 5.85
CA ASN A 164 -18.18 23.81 4.63
C ASN A 164 -17.52 22.86 3.59
N SER A 165 -16.48 23.35 2.93
CA SER A 165 -15.79 22.76 1.76
C SER A 165 -14.38 22.29 2.12
N THR A 166 -13.59 21.78 1.16
CA THR A 166 -12.26 21.20 1.40
C THR A 166 -11.15 22.05 0.75
N ASN A 167 -10.33 22.74 1.55
CA ASN A 167 -9.19 23.57 1.10
C ASN A 167 -7.82 22.92 1.42
N LEU A 168 -7.42 21.96 0.58
CA LEU A 168 -6.14 21.25 0.76
C LEU A 168 -4.91 22.16 0.62
N GLU A 169 -4.98 23.23 -0.20
CA GLU A 169 -3.87 24.17 -0.33
C GLU A 169 -3.55 24.85 1.00
N LEU A 170 -4.59 25.36 1.67
CA LEU A 170 -4.44 26.04 2.96
C LEU A 170 -3.99 25.06 4.06
N ALA A 171 -4.53 23.84 4.04
CA ALA A 171 -4.13 22.77 4.96
C ALA A 171 -2.63 22.45 4.84
N LEU A 172 -2.14 22.22 3.62
CA LEU A 172 -0.72 21.92 3.35
C LEU A 172 0.20 23.08 3.72
N LYS A 173 -0.17 24.32 3.37
CA LYS A 173 0.61 25.53 3.73
C LYS A 173 0.70 25.69 5.24
N THR A 174 -0.43 25.55 5.94
CA THR A 174 -0.48 25.66 7.40
C THR A 174 0.32 24.56 8.07
N ALA A 175 0.23 23.32 7.56
CA ALA A 175 1.01 22.21 8.08
C ALA A 175 2.51 22.44 7.91
N LYS A 176 2.95 22.85 6.71
CA LYS A 176 4.35 23.21 6.45
C LYS A 176 4.86 24.29 7.39
N HIS A 177 4.07 25.35 7.56
CA HIS A 177 4.42 26.44 8.48
C HIS A 177 4.54 25.94 9.94
N THR A 178 3.59 25.12 10.39
CA THR A 178 3.56 24.57 11.75
C THR A 178 4.78 23.68 12.02
N MET A 179 5.14 22.81 11.08
CA MET A 179 6.33 21.95 11.19
C MET A 179 7.62 22.77 11.28
N HIS A 180 7.79 23.78 10.42
CA HIS A 180 8.97 24.66 10.48
C HIS A 180 9.02 25.49 11.77
N ASN A 181 7.89 26.03 12.23
CA ASN A 181 7.84 26.76 13.50
C ASN A 181 8.25 25.86 14.67
N TYR A 182 7.76 24.62 14.69
CA TYR A 182 8.15 23.65 15.72
C TYR A 182 9.65 23.32 15.65
N LEU A 183 10.17 23.07 14.45
CA LEU A 183 11.60 22.83 14.24
C LEU A 183 12.46 24.01 14.74
N GLN A 184 12.05 25.25 14.44
CA GLN A 184 12.75 26.46 14.89
C GLN A 184 12.70 26.60 16.41
N CYS A 185 11.55 26.40 17.04
CA CYS A 185 11.39 26.51 18.50
C CYS A 185 12.13 25.42 19.28
N THR A 186 12.42 24.27 18.65
CA THR A 186 13.10 23.14 19.30
C THR A 186 14.59 23.03 18.93
N SER A 187 15.06 23.81 17.96
CA SER A 187 16.48 23.90 17.62
C SER A 187 17.19 24.79 18.64
N THR A 188 18.15 24.25 19.39
CA THR A 188 19.00 25.04 20.29
C THR A 188 20.22 25.58 19.54
N ASP A 189 20.77 26.72 19.98
CA ASP A 189 21.84 27.48 19.31
C ASP A 189 23.11 26.69 18.90
N ASN A 190 23.31 25.45 19.39
CA ASN A 190 24.47 24.61 19.08
C ASN A 190 24.14 23.15 18.68
N ASN A 191 22.86 22.76 18.56
CA ASN A 191 22.48 21.40 18.16
C ASN A 191 21.21 21.38 17.31
N GLN A 192 21.24 20.59 16.23
CA GLN A 192 20.08 20.29 15.39
C GLN A 192 18.99 19.63 16.25
N SER A 193 17.73 20.06 16.11
CA SER A 193 16.61 19.50 16.89
C SER A 193 16.60 17.97 16.76
N THR A 194 16.59 17.27 17.89
CA THR A 194 16.48 15.81 17.96
C THR A 194 15.04 15.34 17.80
N HIS A 195 14.07 16.27 17.75
CA HIS A 195 12.66 15.94 17.69
C HIS A 195 12.29 15.46 16.29
N ARG A 196 11.72 14.27 16.22
CA ARG A 196 11.24 13.69 14.97
C ARG A 196 9.86 14.26 14.67
N ILE A 197 9.68 14.81 13.47
CA ILE A 197 8.45 15.49 13.06
C ILE A 197 7.69 14.60 12.07
N VAL A 198 6.43 14.31 12.40
CA VAL A 198 5.52 13.47 11.62
C VAL A 198 4.26 14.27 11.36
N HIS A 199 3.91 14.44 10.08
CA HIS A 199 2.68 15.06 9.65
C HIS A 199 1.74 13.99 9.09
N VAL A 200 0.53 13.94 9.63
CA VAL A 200 -0.55 13.07 9.17
C VAL A 200 -1.70 13.95 8.70
N LEU A 201 -1.97 13.95 7.40
CA LEU A 201 -3.13 14.60 6.80
C LEU A 201 -4.16 13.54 6.44
N LEU A 202 -5.41 13.72 6.90
CA LEU A 202 -6.53 12.84 6.57
C LEU A 202 -7.59 13.65 5.83
N THR A 203 -8.09 13.12 4.72
CA THR A 203 -9.18 13.72 3.93
C THR A 203 -10.03 12.65 3.26
N ASP A 204 -11.33 12.90 3.14
CA ASP A 204 -12.27 12.04 2.43
C ASP A 204 -12.70 12.61 1.06
N GLY A 205 -12.21 13.80 0.70
CA GLY A 205 -12.78 14.61 -0.37
C GLY A 205 -11.77 15.11 -1.41
N HIS A 206 -12.32 15.72 -2.46
CA HIS A 206 -11.55 16.46 -3.46
C HIS A 206 -11.22 17.87 -2.96
N PRO A 207 -10.11 18.49 -3.40
CA PRO A 207 -9.91 19.92 -3.18
C PRO A 207 -11.01 20.70 -3.92
N THR A 208 -11.86 21.41 -3.18
CA THR A 208 -12.97 22.22 -3.72
C THR A 208 -12.80 23.71 -3.50
N SER A 209 -11.83 24.12 -2.67
CA SER A 209 -11.52 25.51 -2.35
C SER A 209 -10.01 25.75 -2.37
N GLY A 210 -9.60 27.00 -2.60
CA GLY A 210 -8.21 27.37 -2.86
C GLY A 210 -7.71 26.85 -4.22
N ASN A 211 -6.40 26.61 -4.33
CA ASN A 211 -5.80 26.01 -5.49
C ASN A 211 -6.08 24.51 -5.55
N THR A 212 -6.73 24.06 -6.63
CA THR A 212 -7.07 22.65 -6.87
C THR A 212 -6.12 21.95 -7.84
N PHE A 213 -5.13 22.69 -8.39
CA PHE A 213 -4.19 22.16 -9.38
C PHE A 213 -3.15 21.24 -8.71
N GLN A 214 -3.18 19.96 -9.07
CA GLN A 214 -2.40 18.91 -8.39
C GLN A 214 -0.89 19.20 -8.33
N PRO A 215 -0.20 19.61 -9.42
CA PRO A 215 1.24 19.89 -9.35
C PRO A 215 1.58 21.01 -8.36
N SER A 216 0.71 22.03 -8.23
CA SER A 216 0.89 23.09 -7.24
C SER A 216 0.69 22.60 -5.81
N LEU A 217 -0.23 21.66 -5.58
CA LEU A 217 -0.42 21.08 -4.25
C LEU A 217 0.76 20.18 -3.85
N VAL A 218 1.26 19.37 -4.78
CA VAL A 218 2.39 18.47 -4.55
C VAL A 218 3.66 19.24 -4.21
N SER A 219 3.89 20.42 -4.84
CA SER A 219 5.07 21.24 -4.53
C SER A 219 5.05 21.92 -3.16
N LEU A 220 3.91 21.89 -2.45
CA LEU A 220 3.81 22.38 -1.08
C LEU A 220 4.33 21.37 -0.05
N VAL A 221 4.46 20.10 -0.43
CA VAL A 221 4.93 19.04 0.48
C VAL A 221 6.42 19.19 0.71
N ASP A 222 6.82 19.27 1.98
CA ASP A 222 8.22 19.37 2.38
C ASP A 222 8.74 17.99 2.78
N ASP A 223 9.58 17.40 1.92
CA ASP A 223 10.15 16.06 2.10
C ASP A 223 11.27 15.99 3.16
N THR A 224 11.60 17.10 3.83
CA THR A 224 12.47 17.06 5.01
C THR A 224 11.79 16.43 6.22
N PHE A 225 10.45 16.42 6.25
CA PHE A 225 9.63 15.83 7.30
C PHE A 225 8.94 14.56 6.81
N SER A 226 8.53 13.69 7.75
CA SER A 226 7.69 12.54 7.38
C SER A 226 6.27 13.02 7.13
N ASN A 227 5.77 12.86 5.91
CA ASN A 227 4.41 13.26 5.53
C ASN A 227 3.57 12.03 5.14
N ILE A 228 2.42 11.88 5.79
CA ILE A 228 1.54 10.73 5.63
C ILE A 228 0.17 11.23 5.23
N PHE A 229 -0.32 10.76 4.08
CA PHE A 229 -1.60 11.17 3.53
C PHE A 229 -2.61 10.03 3.59
N ILE A 230 -3.66 10.16 4.38
CA ILE A 230 -4.70 9.16 4.55
C ILE A 230 -5.92 9.57 3.73
N ALA A 231 -6.21 8.80 2.69
CA ALA A 231 -7.45 8.90 1.91
C ALA A 231 -8.54 8.07 2.58
N PHE A 232 -9.68 8.71 2.82
CA PHE A 232 -10.79 8.17 3.59
C PHE A 232 -11.97 7.91 2.65
N GLY A 233 -12.35 6.65 2.47
CA GLY A 233 -13.38 6.27 1.49
C GLY A 233 -12.92 6.38 0.03
N LEU A 234 -13.86 6.16 -0.90
CA LEU A 234 -13.59 6.20 -2.34
C LEU A 234 -13.80 7.59 -2.97
N ASP A 235 -14.47 8.49 -2.27
CA ASP A 235 -14.88 9.84 -2.74
C ASP A 235 -13.76 10.91 -2.64
N HIS A 236 -12.51 10.48 -2.67
CA HIS A 236 -11.33 11.35 -2.62
C HIS A 236 -10.72 11.53 -4.01
N ASN A 237 -9.70 12.39 -4.16
CA ASN A 237 -8.92 12.48 -5.40
C ASN A 237 -7.76 11.46 -5.41
N PRO A 238 -7.89 10.26 -6.01
CA PRO A 238 -6.87 9.21 -5.92
C PRO A 238 -5.58 9.56 -6.66
N SER A 239 -5.66 10.33 -7.74
CA SER A 239 -4.50 10.80 -8.50
C SER A 239 -3.67 11.78 -7.66
N LEU A 240 -4.33 12.74 -6.99
CA LEU A 240 -3.66 13.66 -6.08
C LEU A 240 -3.04 12.93 -4.89
N MET A 241 -3.79 12.05 -4.22
CA MET A 241 -3.30 11.34 -3.03
C MET A 241 -2.09 10.46 -3.33
N ASN A 242 -2.09 9.78 -4.49
CA ASN A 242 -0.92 9.03 -4.93
C ASN A 242 0.28 9.93 -5.26
N LYS A 243 0.06 11.12 -5.83
CA LYS A 243 1.15 12.08 -6.07
C LYS A 243 1.70 12.68 -4.78
N LEU A 244 0.86 12.99 -3.79
CA LEU A 244 1.29 13.47 -2.47
C LEU A 244 2.11 12.40 -1.73
N GLY A 245 1.63 11.15 -1.70
CA GLY A 245 2.32 10.02 -1.09
C GLY A 245 3.62 9.59 -1.79
N ASN A 246 3.92 10.15 -2.97
CA ASN A 246 5.17 9.92 -3.70
C ASN A 246 5.85 11.24 -4.11
N ALA A 247 5.55 12.35 -3.41
CA ALA A 247 6.18 13.64 -3.61
C ALA A 247 7.68 13.64 -3.24
N GLY A 248 8.09 12.71 -2.37
CA GLY A 248 9.49 12.53 -1.98
C GLY A 248 9.72 11.22 -1.22
N LYS A 249 10.93 11.04 -0.68
CA LYS A 249 11.35 9.78 -0.02
C LYS A 249 10.71 9.58 1.37
N ASN A 250 10.35 10.66 2.03
CA ASN A 250 9.75 10.67 3.37
C ASN A 250 8.23 10.82 3.32
N THR A 251 7.62 10.70 2.14
CA THR A 251 6.18 10.74 1.96
C THR A 251 5.59 9.35 1.70
N THR A 252 4.37 9.13 2.18
CA THR A 252 3.58 7.92 1.90
C THR A 252 2.08 8.25 1.94
N ASN A 253 1.26 7.37 1.37
CA ASN A 253 -0.18 7.47 1.44
C ASN A 253 -0.85 6.12 1.76
N TYR A 254 -2.03 6.21 2.36
CA TYR A 254 -2.88 5.09 2.72
C TYR A 254 -4.28 5.32 2.17
N LEU A 255 -4.96 4.24 1.78
CA LEU A 255 -6.38 4.24 1.47
C LEU A 255 -7.11 3.41 2.54
N VAL A 256 -8.15 4.01 3.12
CA VAL A 256 -9.04 3.38 4.10
C VAL A 256 -10.42 3.29 3.46
N THR A 257 -10.85 2.09 3.08
CA THR A 257 -12.21 1.88 2.55
C THR A 257 -13.21 1.52 3.66
N LYS A 258 -12.79 0.67 4.59
CA LYS A 258 -13.57 0.23 5.76
C LYS A 258 -13.27 1.10 6.98
N LEU A 259 -14.25 1.91 7.34
CA LEU A 259 -14.25 2.96 8.37
C LEU A 259 -13.71 2.45 9.70
N GLU A 260 -14.35 1.37 10.10
CA GLU A 260 -14.18 0.65 11.34
C GLU A 260 -12.79 0.00 11.50
N LEU A 261 -11.97 0.00 10.45
CA LEU A 261 -10.62 -0.59 10.43
C LEU A 261 -9.52 0.47 10.34
N ILE A 262 -9.85 1.76 10.40
CA ILE A 262 -8.86 2.83 10.37
C ILE A 262 -7.84 2.75 11.52
N GLY A 263 -8.23 2.16 12.65
CA GLY A 263 -7.33 1.89 13.78
C GLY A 263 -6.09 1.09 13.36
N HIS A 264 -6.20 0.20 12.37
CA HIS A 264 -5.04 -0.52 11.87
C HIS A 264 -4.04 0.40 11.14
N VAL A 265 -4.52 1.37 10.36
CA VAL A 265 -3.63 2.29 9.61
C VAL A 265 -2.91 3.22 10.58
N TYR A 266 -3.61 3.78 11.56
CA TYR A 266 -2.97 4.56 12.61
C TYR A 266 -2.00 3.72 13.44
N GLY A 267 -2.35 2.46 13.71
CA GLY A 267 -1.48 1.55 14.45
C GLY A 267 -0.15 1.30 13.74
N GLU A 268 -0.20 1.11 12.42
CA GLU A 268 1.02 1.00 11.60
C GLU A 268 1.83 2.29 11.59
N ILE A 269 1.18 3.45 11.42
CA ILE A 269 1.84 4.75 11.42
C ILE A 269 2.55 4.98 12.76
N VAL A 270 1.86 4.77 13.88
CA VAL A 270 2.42 4.91 15.21
C VAL A 270 3.56 3.93 15.42
N HIS A 271 3.39 2.65 15.06
CA HIS A 271 4.45 1.65 15.13
C HIS A 271 5.70 2.08 14.36
N ASN A 272 5.54 2.50 13.10
CA ASN A 272 6.66 2.84 12.23
C ASN A 272 7.46 4.06 12.70
N HIS A 273 6.86 4.90 13.54
CA HIS A 273 7.53 6.07 14.11
C HIS A 273 8.04 5.81 15.53
N LEU A 274 7.32 5.07 16.35
CA LEU A 274 7.75 4.80 17.73
C LEU A 274 8.78 3.68 17.83
N PHE A 275 8.83 2.76 16.86
CA PHE A 275 9.71 1.59 16.83
C PHE A 275 10.65 1.59 15.62
N LYS A 276 11.02 2.77 15.12
CA LYS A 276 11.97 2.92 14.02
C LYS A 276 13.38 2.52 14.49
N VAL A 277 14.08 1.69 13.72
CA VAL A 277 15.46 1.26 14.02
C VAL A 277 16.47 1.96 13.13
N LEU A 278 16.16 2.07 11.83
CA LEU A 278 17.04 2.68 10.84
C LEU A 278 16.27 3.64 9.93
N ASP A 279 16.77 4.86 9.78
CA ASP A 279 16.16 5.93 8.99
C ASP A 279 16.98 6.29 7.75
N ASN A 280 16.37 6.96 6.76
CA ASN A 280 17.02 7.32 5.49
C ASN A 280 17.75 6.14 4.82
N VAL A 281 17.08 4.99 4.77
CA VAL A 281 17.71 3.74 4.33
C VAL A 281 17.97 3.75 2.82
N VAL A 282 19.18 3.38 2.44
CA VAL A 282 19.64 3.30 1.06
C VAL A 282 20.22 1.92 0.79
N LEU A 283 19.76 1.30 -0.29
CA LEU A 283 20.32 0.07 -0.83
C LEU A 283 21.16 0.41 -2.05
N ASN A 284 22.43 -0.02 -2.07
CA ASN A 284 23.33 0.20 -3.18
C ASN A 284 23.93 -1.12 -3.66
N VAL A 285 23.84 -1.40 -4.95
CA VAL A 285 24.63 -2.48 -5.55
C VAL A 285 26.07 -2.03 -5.63
N VAL A 286 26.97 -2.86 -5.11
CA VAL A 286 28.42 -2.63 -5.18
C VAL A 286 28.96 -3.44 -6.36
N GLY A 287 29.58 -2.75 -7.31
CA GLY A 287 30.03 -3.33 -8.59
C GLY A 287 29.08 -3.00 -9.75
N GLU A 288 29.53 -3.25 -10.98
CA GLU A 288 28.81 -2.84 -12.21
C GLU A 288 27.85 -3.92 -12.76
N GLU A 289 27.75 -5.08 -12.11
CA GLU A 289 27.12 -6.28 -12.68
C GLU A 289 25.73 -6.60 -12.10
N GLY A 290 25.17 -5.75 -11.24
CA GLY A 290 23.85 -5.97 -10.64
C GLY A 290 22.97 -4.72 -10.56
N ALA A 291 21.67 -4.93 -10.34
CA ALA A 291 20.68 -3.86 -10.16
C ALA A 291 19.52 -4.30 -9.26
N ILE A 292 18.90 -3.32 -8.60
CA ILE A 292 17.75 -3.46 -7.69
C ILE A 292 16.49 -2.96 -8.39
N TYR A 293 15.38 -3.69 -8.25
CA TYR A 293 14.11 -3.33 -8.87
C TYR A 293 13.40 -2.19 -8.12
N ASP A 294 13.07 -1.10 -8.83
CA ASP A 294 12.18 -0.04 -8.36
C ASP A 294 10.76 -0.27 -8.91
N TRP A 295 9.85 -0.65 -8.02
CA TRP A 295 8.44 -0.92 -8.33
C TRP A 295 7.66 0.31 -8.80
N TYR A 296 8.06 1.52 -8.40
CA TYR A 296 7.29 2.73 -8.71
C TYR A 296 7.56 3.20 -10.14
N SER A 297 8.82 3.16 -10.57
CA SER A 297 9.21 3.45 -11.96
C SER A 297 9.24 2.24 -12.88
N ASN A 298 9.12 1.01 -12.34
CA ASN A 298 9.28 -0.25 -13.07
C ASN A 298 10.63 -0.31 -13.81
N THR A 299 11.70 0.05 -13.11
CA THR A 299 13.06 0.05 -13.65
C THR A 299 14.05 -0.56 -12.68
N TRP A 300 15.15 -1.08 -13.22
CA TRP A 300 16.27 -1.57 -12.44
C TRP A 300 17.28 -0.45 -12.19
N LYS A 301 17.68 -0.25 -10.94
CA LYS A 301 18.56 0.84 -10.48
C LYS A 301 19.71 0.30 -9.65
N THR A 302 20.85 0.97 -9.64
CA THR A 302 21.98 0.61 -8.76
C THR A 302 21.78 1.10 -7.33
N THR A 303 20.99 2.16 -7.14
CA THR A 303 20.67 2.75 -5.84
C THR A 303 19.16 2.86 -5.67
N LEU A 304 18.66 2.42 -4.52
CA LEU A 304 17.25 2.53 -4.15
C LEU A 304 17.10 3.11 -2.74
N HIS A 305 16.34 4.20 -2.62
CA HIS A 305 15.88 4.71 -1.33
C HIS A 305 14.65 3.92 -0.90
N VAL A 306 14.66 3.44 0.34
CA VAL A 306 13.57 2.62 0.88
C VAL A 306 13.02 3.22 2.16
N SER A 307 11.82 2.78 2.54
CA SER A 307 11.18 3.23 3.78
C SER A 307 12.02 2.84 5.00
N PRO A 308 11.92 3.59 6.12
CA PRO A 308 12.64 3.28 7.34
C PRO A 308 12.40 1.83 7.79
N LEU A 309 13.44 1.21 8.35
CA LEU A 309 13.31 -0.12 8.95
C LEU A 309 12.82 0.00 10.39
N THR A 310 11.90 -0.87 10.76
CA THR A 310 11.15 -0.82 12.02
C THR A 310 11.26 -2.14 12.75
N ASN A 311 11.04 -2.14 14.06
CA ASN A 311 11.12 -3.33 14.91
C ASN A 311 10.44 -4.57 14.29
N GLU A 312 11.12 -5.73 14.33
CA GLU A 312 10.60 -7.03 13.85
C GLU A 312 10.18 -7.05 12.37
N SER A 313 10.60 -6.07 11.56
CA SER A 313 10.24 -6.00 10.15
C SER A 313 11.05 -6.97 9.30
N LYS A 314 10.34 -7.61 8.34
CA LYS A 314 10.93 -8.39 7.25
C LYS A 314 10.66 -7.67 5.93
N ARG A 315 11.72 -7.39 5.16
CA ARG A 315 11.63 -6.65 3.89
C ARG A 315 12.34 -7.41 2.78
N TYR A 316 11.71 -7.46 1.61
CA TYR A 316 12.21 -8.16 0.43
C TYR A 316 12.44 -7.20 -0.74
N TYR A 317 13.64 -7.20 -1.28
CA TYR A 317 14.05 -6.41 -2.44
C TYR A 317 14.61 -7.31 -3.54
N TYR A 318 14.30 -7.01 -4.79
CA TYR A 318 14.67 -7.88 -5.91
C TYR A 318 15.89 -7.38 -6.62
N ILE A 319 16.80 -8.32 -6.86
CA ILE A 319 18.10 -8.10 -7.46
C ILE A 319 18.12 -8.84 -8.79
N LYS A 320 18.75 -8.25 -9.79
CA LYS A 320 19.22 -8.97 -10.96
C LYS A 320 20.73 -8.82 -11.04
N SER A 321 21.43 -9.87 -11.47
CA SER A 321 22.88 -9.80 -11.61
C SER A 321 23.40 -10.72 -12.70
N LYS A 322 24.43 -10.26 -13.41
CA LYS A 322 25.19 -11.10 -14.34
C LYS A 322 26.13 -12.08 -13.66
N ASN A 323 26.54 -11.75 -12.44
CA ASN A 323 27.49 -12.51 -11.67
C ASN A 323 27.04 -12.58 -10.21
N PRO A 324 26.15 -13.53 -9.87
CA PRO A 324 25.62 -13.72 -8.52
C PRO A 324 26.71 -13.76 -7.44
N ASP A 325 27.81 -14.47 -7.69
CA ASP A 325 28.88 -14.69 -6.70
C ASP A 325 29.71 -13.43 -6.41
N ALA A 326 29.78 -12.50 -7.37
CA ALA A 326 30.44 -11.20 -7.19
C ALA A 326 29.49 -10.09 -6.70
N THR A 327 28.17 -10.37 -6.64
CA THR A 327 27.18 -9.35 -6.30
C THR A 327 27.16 -9.08 -4.81
N LYS A 328 27.29 -7.81 -4.45
CA LYS A 328 27.17 -7.36 -3.06
C LYS A 328 26.19 -6.20 -2.97
N ILE A 329 25.39 -6.19 -1.92
CA ILE A 329 24.50 -5.07 -1.62
C ILE A 329 24.97 -4.38 -0.35
N LYS A 330 25.19 -3.07 -0.45
CA LYS A 330 25.42 -2.20 0.69
C LYS A 330 24.08 -1.66 1.19
N ILE A 331 23.76 -1.94 2.45
CA ILE A 331 22.66 -1.36 3.20
C ILE A 331 23.23 -0.24 4.06
N SER A 332 22.67 0.97 3.97
CA SER A 332 23.10 2.06 4.83
C SER A 332 21.97 2.97 5.28
N GLY A 333 22.17 3.69 6.38
CA GLY A 333 21.16 4.57 6.96
C GLY A 333 21.60 5.22 8.27
N ASN A 334 20.71 6.01 8.86
CA ASN A 334 20.92 6.68 10.14
C ASN A 334 20.34 5.83 11.26
N GLN A 335 21.15 5.50 12.26
CA GLN A 335 20.67 4.78 13.45
C GLN A 335 19.80 5.69 14.32
N ILE A 336 18.80 5.10 14.96
CA ILE A 336 17.92 5.76 15.94
C ILE A 336 18.30 5.30 17.36
N ASP A 337 17.86 6.04 18.38
CA ASP A 337 18.04 5.74 19.82
C ASP A 337 19.49 5.92 20.33
N SER A 338 19.99 5.03 21.20
CA SER A 338 21.24 5.14 21.96
C SER A 338 22.50 5.24 21.08
N TYR A 339 22.35 5.03 19.77
CA TYR A 339 23.38 5.10 18.75
C TYR A 339 23.16 6.25 17.75
N ALA A 340 22.20 7.15 18.01
CA ALA A 340 21.92 8.32 17.19
C ALA A 340 23.21 9.13 16.92
N GLY A 341 23.43 9.47 15.65
CA GLY A 341 24.66 10.14 15.18
C GLY A 341 25.72 9.19 14.62
N THR A 342 25.52 7.87 14.69
CA THR A 342 26.33 6.90 13.96
C THR A 342 25.68 6.54 12.62
N TYR A 343 26.50 6.50 11.56
CA TYR A 343 26.07 6.03 10.26
C TYR A 343 26.18 4.50 10.21
N PHE A 344 25.07 3.83 9.90
CA PHE A 344 25.04 2.39 9.72
C PHE A 344 25.43 2.04 8.29
N GLU A 345 26.28 1.03 8.16
CA GLU A 345 26.67 0.47 6.88
C GLU A 345 26.95 -1.02 7.04
N GLU A 346 26.28 -1.84 6.23
CA GLU A 346 26.46 -3.28 6.18
C GLU A 346 26.54 -3.75 4.72
N TYR A 347 27.43 -4.70 4.44
CA TYR A 347 27.60 -5.30 3.12
C TYR A 347 27.09 -6.74 3.17
N VAL A 348 26.19 -7.06 2.25
CA VAL A 348 25.57 -8.38 2.13
C VAL A 348 26.09 -9.03 0.86
N ASP A 349 26.84 -10.11 1.05
CA ASP A 349 27.30 -11.01 0.00
C ASP A 349 26.24 -12.07 -0.31
N LYS A 350 26.31 -12.69 -1.50
CA LYS A 350 25.52 -13.89 -1.81
C LYS A 350 25.77 -14.95 -0.73
N LEU A 351 24.70 -15.56 -0.24
CA LEU A 351 24.77 -16.68 0.68
C LEU A 351 25.48 -17.87 0.01
N PRO A 352 26.44 -18.54 0.69
CA PRO A 352 27.09 -19.72 0.14
C PRO A 352 26.09 -20.82 -0.20
N ASP A 353 26.33 -21.51 -1.31
CA ASP A 353 25.48 -22.61 -1.75
C ASP A 353 25.44 -23.72 -0.68
N LEU A 354 24.24 -24.20 -0.36
CA LEU A 354 24.05 -25.29 0.59
C LEU A 354 24.41 -26.63 -0.09
N ILE A 355 25.29 -27.41 0.55
CA ILE A 355 25.74 -28.72 0.05
C ILE A 355 25.11 -29.83 0.90
N GLU A 356 24.35 -30.72 0.24
CA GLU A 356 23.83 -31.96 0.83
C GLU A 356 24.66 -33.16 0.38
N THR A 357 25.00 -34.04 1.33
CA THR A 357 25.69 -35.30 1.02
C THR A 357 24.67 -36.44 0.91
N ARG A 358 24.53 -37.05 -0.27
CA ARG A 358 23.71 -38.24 -0.47
C ARG A 358 24.55 -39.51 -0.50
N ILE A 359 24.11 -40.53 0.22
CA ILE A 359 24.70 -41.87 0.16
C ILE A 359 24.09 -42.60 -1.03
N ILE A 360 24.92 -42.99 -2.00
CA ILE A 360 24.51 -43.83 -3.11
C ILE A 360 24.69 -45.29 -2.69
N GLU A 361 23.59 -45.99 -2.46
CA GLU A 361 23.61 -47.44 -2.32
C GLU A 361 23.93 -48.03 -3.71
N SER A 362 25.10 -48.67 -3.84
CA SER A 362 25.45 -49.38 -5.06
C SER A 362 24.51 -50.57 -5.24
N SER A 363 23.68 -50.54 -6.28
CA SER A 363 22.83 -51.66 -6.70
C SER A 363 23.62 -52.82 -7.35
N ASP A 364 24.85 -53.06 -6.91
CA ASP A 364 25.66 -54.17 -7.41
C ASP A 364 25.46 -55.40 -6.53
N ASP A 365 24.65 -56.31 -7.07
CA ASP A 365 24.25 -57.60 -6.51
C ASP A 365 25.39 -58.63 -6.53
N THR A 366 26.58 -58.24 -6.06
CA THR A 366 27.72 -59.17 -5.94
C THR A 366 28.36 -59.14 -4.56
N ASN A 367 28.30 -60.30 -3.90
CA ASN A 367 28.82 -60.62 -2.58
C ASN A 367 30.33 -60.35 -2.42
N THR A 368 30.72 -59.10 -2.23
CA THR A 368 32.01 -58.76 -1.63
C THR A 368 31.83 -57.68 -0.57
N LYS A 369 31.97 -58.10 0.69
CA LYS A 369 32.01 -57.24 1.87
C LYS A 369 33.16 -56.24 1.74
N THR A 370 32.91 -55.03 2.27
CA THR A 370 33.82 -53.89 2.46
C THR A 370 34.00 -52.97 1.25
N THR A 371 32.95 -52.24 0.89
CA THR A 371 33.07 -50.98 0.14
C THR A 371 32.43 -49.87 0.97
N ASN A 372 33.21 -48.82 1.27
CA ASN A 372 32.69 -47.61 1.92
C ASN A 372 31.53 -47.05 1.06
N PRO A 373 30.44 -46.56 1.67
CA PRO A 373 29.35 -45.93 0.94
C PRO A 373 29.92 -44.79 0.07
N LYS A 374 29.60 -44.80 -1.23
CA LYS A 374 29.93 -43.66 -2.12
C LYS A 374 28.99 -42.52 -1.76
N THR A 375 29.56 -41.42 -1.31
CA THR A 375 28.84 -40.18 -1.03
C THR A 375 29.00 -39.23 -2.21
N GLU A 376 27.90 -38.61 -2.63
CA GLU A 376 27.88 -37.53 -3.63
C GLU A 376 27.45 -36.23 -2.93
N GLU A 377 28.19 -35.15 -3.17
CA GLU A 377 27.84 -33.80 -2.73
C GLU A 377 26.96 -33.14 -3.80
N ILE A 378 25.77 -32.71 -3.41
CA ILE A 378 24.78 -32.10 -4.30
C ILE A 378 24.49 -30.70 -3.76
N ILE A 379 24.53 -29.71 -4.66
CA ILE A 379 24.11 -28.34 -4.33
C ILE A 379 22.58 -28.33 -4.25
N VAL A 380 22.06 -27.84 -3.13
CA VAL A 380 20.62 -27.68 -2.93
C VAL A 380 20.14 -26.45 -3.70
N ASP A 381 19.11 -26.62 -4.51
CA ASP A 381 18.55 -25.51 -5.29
C ASP A 381 17.81 -24.51 -4.40
N VAL A 382 18.03 -23.23 -4.67
CA VAL A 382 17.32 -22.11 -4.06
C VAL A 382 16.06 -21.80 -4.87
N ASP A 383 14.90 -21.87 -4.21
CA ASP A 383 13.58 -21.64 -4.80
C ASP A 383 13.03 -20.27 -4.40
N LEU A 384 13.15 -19.28 -5.29
CA LEU A 384 12.61 -17.93 -5.11
C LEU A 384 11.32 -17.71 -5.92
N THR A 385 10.61 -18.78 -6.28
CA THR A 385 9.41 -18.71 -7.15
C THR A 385 8.34 -17.76 -6.60
N LYS A 386 8.14 -17.72 -5.28
CA LYS A 386 7.18 -16.78 -4.66
C LYS A 386 7.55 -15.30 -4.87
N HIS A 387 8.85 -15.00 -4.87
CA HIS A 387 9.37 -13.65 -5.08
C HIS A 387 9.29 -13.25 -6.55
N ILE A 388 9.50 -14.20 -7.45
CA ILE A 388 9.22 -14.08 -8.89
C ILE A 388 7.75 -13.72 -9.10
N PHE A 389 6.80 -14.41 -8.46
CA PHE A 389 5.38 -14.05 -8.55
C PHE A 389 5.10 -12.63 -8.07
N ARG A 390 5.66 -12.21 -6.94
CA ARG A 390 5.49 -10.83 -6.44
C ARG A 390 6.10 -9.80 -7.39
N LEU A 391 7.25 -10.06 -8.00
CA LEU A 391 7.83 -9.16 -9.02
C LEU A 391 6.86 -9.01 -10.21
N CYS A 392 6.31 -10.09 -10.74
CA CYS A 392 5.29 -10.04 -11.80
C CYS A 392 4.06 -9.24 -11.38
N THR A 393 3.54 -9.47 -10.17
CA THR A 393 2.43 -8.70 -9.58
C THR A 393 2.75 -7.20 -9.55
N GLN A 394 3.96 -6.81 -9.11
CA GLN A 394 4.38 -5.41 -9.09
C GLN A 394 4.46 -4.80 -10.51
N ARG A 395 4.97 -5.54 -11.50
CA ARG A 395 5.02 -5.08 -12.91
C ARG A 395 3.62 -4.87 -13.48
N LEU A 396 2.70 -5.81 -13.27
CA LEU A 396 1.31 -5.70 -13.72
C LEU A 396 0.57 -4.55 -13.03
N LEU A 397 0.80 -4.31 -11.73
CA LEU A 397 0.25 -3.15 -11.02
C LEU A 397 0.79 -1.82 -11.55
N TYR A 398 2.08 -1.77 -11.92
CA TYR A 398 2.65 -0.61 -12.59
C TYR A 398 1.94 -0.34 -13.91
N GLU A 399 1.78 -1.35 -14.76
CA GLU A 399 1.11 -1.20 -16.06
C GLU A 399 -0.35 -0.78 -15.92
N ALA A 400 -1.07 -1.37 -14.95
CA ALA A 400 -2.41 -0.96 -14.61
C ALA A 400 -2.44 0.52 -14.19
N ARG A 401 -1.51 0.96 -13.33
CA ARG A 401 -1.41 2.37 -12.94
C ARG A 401 -1.16 3.29 -14.14
N GLN A 402 -0.28 2.91 -15.07
CA GLN A 402 -0.04 3.70 -16.29
C GLN A 402 -1.31 3.78 -17.16
N TYR A 403 -2.01 2.66 -17.35
CA TYR A 403 -3.27 2.63 -18.08
C TYR A 403 -4.29 3.60 -17.45
N VAL A 404 -4.45 3.59 -16.12
CA VAL A 404 -5.40 4.50 -15.48
C VAL A 404 -4.96 5.95 -15.60
N ASN A 405 -3.67 6.26 -15.44
CA ASN A 405 -3.17 7.63 -15.58
C ASN A 405 -3.36 8.18 -17.00
N GLU A 406 -3.17 7.34 -18.04
CA GLU A 406 -3.37 7.73 -19.45
C GLU A 406 -4.85 7.98 -19.77
N ASN A 407 -5.76 7.15 -19.24
CA ASN A 407 -7.18 7.21 -19.58
C ASN A 407 -8.02 8.06 -18.60
N GLY A 408 -7.51 8.33 -17.39
CA GLY A 408 -8.17 9.15 -16.38
C GLY A 408 -8.12 10.66 -16.67
N ASN A 409 -7.31 11.11 -17.63
CA ASN A 409 -7.25 12.51 -18.06
C ASN A 409 -8.43 12.96 -18.95
N TYR A 410 -9.32 12.05 -19.36
CA TYR A 410 -10.48 12.42 -20.19
C TYR A 410 -11.64 13.04 -19.40
N ASP A 411 -11.65 12.97 -18.07
CA ASP A 411 -12.74 13.53 -17.25
C ASP A 411 -12.41 14.92 -16.67
N SER A 412 -11.17 15.41 -16.78
CA SER A 412 -10.81 16.75 -16.28
C SER A 412 -11.27 17.89 -17.19
N ASP A 413 -11.42 17.67 -18.50
CA ASP A 413 -11.80 18.72 -19.47
C ASP A 413 -13.32 18.87 -19.67
N LEU A 414 -14.15 17.95 -19.16
CA LEU A 414 -15.62 18.05 -19.27
C LEU A 414 -16.31 18.67 -18.02
N THR A 415 -15.53 19.23 -17.10
CA THR A 415 -16.05 19.89 -15.88
C THR A 415 -16.50 21.33 -16.10
N THR A 416 -16.29 21.92 -17.28
CA THR A 416 -16.68 23.31 -17.59
C THR A 416 -18.05 23.46 -18.26
N LEU A 417 -18.75 22.36 -18.60
CA LEU A 417 -20.02 22.39 -19.33
C LEU A 417 -21.09 21.41 -18.80
N ARG A 418 -21.11 21.11 -17.50
CA ARG A 418 -22.30 20.49 -16.87
C ARG A 418 -23.14 21.57 -16.18
N PRO A 419 -24.36 21.87 -16.66
CA PRO A 419 -25.27 22.73 -15.90
C PRO A 419 -25.66 22.03 -14.59
N PRO A 420 -25.80 22.76 -13.48
CA PRO A 420 -26.01 22.19 -12.16
C PRO A 420 -27.48 21.77 -12.03
N LEU A 421 -27.85 20.60 -12.53
CA LEU A 421 -29.15 20.00 -12.23
C LEU A 421 -29.02 18.49 -12.07
N LEU A 422 -29.50 18.03 -10.90
CA LEU A 422 -29.62 16.64 -10.43
C LEU A 422 -28.40 16.03 -9.71
N GLN A 423 -27.80 16.78 -8.79
CA GLN A 423 -27.47 16.20 -7.47
C GLN A 423 -28.79 15.86 -6.79
N ARG A 424 -29.27 14.62 -6.90
CA ARG A 424 -30.37 14.13 -6.06
C ARG A 424 -29.83 14.01 -4.64
N SER A 425 -30.15 15.02 -3.84
CA SER A 425 -30.12 15.01 -2.40
C SER A 425 -30.94 13.83 -1.86
N TYR A 426 -30.27 12.85 -1.26
CA TYR A 426 -30.90 11.91 -0.32
C TYR A 426 -31.14 12.56 1.07
N ALA A 427 -31.02 13.89 1.18
CA ALA A 427 -31.14 14.64 2.43
C ALA A 427 -32.56 15.20 2.72
N MET A 428 -33.61 14.75 2.04
CA MET A 428 -35.00 15.09 2.43
C MET A 428 -35.90 13.85 2.47
N ARG A 429 -35.75 13.03 3.53
CA ARG A 429 -36.80 12.08 3.95
C ARG A 429 -36.68 11.59 5.41
N SER A 430 -36.24 12.46 6.33
CA SER A 430 -36.23 12.15 7.78
C SER A 430 -37.10 13.07 8.64
N HIS A 431 -37.93 13.92 8.04
CA HIS A 431 -38.93 14.72 8.77
C HIS A 431 -40.33 14.62 8.14
N ALA A 432 -40.92 13.43 8.15
CA ALA A 432 -42.37 13.27 7.93
C ALA A 432 -42.91 11.90 8.37
N PHE A 433 -42.47 11.35 9.53
CA PHE A 433 -43.19 10.25 10.19
C PHE A 433 -43.00 10.34 11.70
N SER A 434 -43.73 11.28 12.31
CA SER A 434 -44.17 11.15 13.70
C SER A 434 -45.60 11.65 13.79
N ASN A 435 -46.45 10.86 14.45
CA ASN A 435 -47.85 11.09 14.81
C ASN A 435 -48.87 10.46 13.84
N TYR A 436 -49.06 9.16 14.04
CA TYR A 436 -50.40 8.57 13.96
C TYR A 436 -51.18 8.99 15.21
N ASP A 437 -52.23 9.78 15.04
CA ASP A 437 -53.44 9.62 15.86
C ASP A 437 -54.67 10.24 15.17
N ASN A 438 -55.55 9.34 14.75
CA ASN A 438 -57.02 9.35 14.73
C ASN A 438 -57.84 10.60 14.31
N ASN A 439 -58.75 10.30 13.37
CA ASN A 439 -60.06 10.91 13.10
C ASN A 439 -60.07 12.30 12.44
N ILE A 440 -60.63 12.37 11.23
CA ILE A 440 -61.84 13.14 10.89
C ILE A 440 -62.13 12.96 9.37
N GLU A 441 -63.36 12.52 9.08
CA GLU A 441 -63.97 12.46 7.75
C GLU A 441 -64.39 13.87 7.26
N PHE A 442 -64.75 13.90 5.97
CA PHE A 442 -65.72 14.77 5.29
C PHE A 442 -65.22 15.91 4.38
N ASP A 443 -65.36 15.58 3.09
CA ASP A 443 -66.30 16.15 2.13
C ASP A 443 -65.86 17.21 1.10
N ILE A 444 -66.47 16.97 -0.05
CA ILE A 444 -66.31 17.57 -1.36
C ILE A 444 -67.10 18.89 -1.39
N ASN A 445 -66.54 19.96 -1.97
CA ASN A 445 -67.29 20.68 -3.01
C ASN A 445 -66.36 21.43 -3.98
N PRO A 446 -66.63 21.37 -5.29
CA PRO A 446 -65.92 22.08 -6.34
C PRO A 446 -66.58 23.42 -6.62
N ASP A 447 -65.84 24.37 -7.21
CA ASP A 447 -66.35 25.33 -8.19
C ASP A 447 -65.18 26.14 -8.78
N ILE A 448 -65.02 26.02 -10.11
CA ILE A 448 -64.95 27.10 -11.12
C ILE A 448 -63.87 28.19 -10.89
N ASP A 449 -63.06 28.66 -11.83
CA ASP A 449 -62.64 28.43 -13.23
C ASP A 449 -61.52 29.49 -13.44
N ILE A 450 -60.57 29.27 -14.35
CA ILE A 450 -60.18 30.22 -15.41
C ILE A 450 -58.90 29.71 -16.10
N ILE A 451 -59.05 29.58 -17.40
CA ILE A 451 -58.11 29.19 -18.46
C ILE A 451 -57.01 30.26 -18.63
N THR A 452 -55.77 29.88 -18.90
CA THR A 452 -55.04 30.29 -20.13
C THR A 452 -53.63 29.68 -20.24
N ASP A 453 -53.41 29.06 -21.40
CA ASP A 453 -52.18 28.94 -22.19
C ASP A 453 -50.88 28.46 -21.53
N LEU A 454 -50.39 27.31 -22.01
CA LEU A 454 -49.03 27.17 -22.56
C LEU A 454 -48.99 25.93 -23.47
N SER A 455 -48.87 26.17 -24.78
CA SER A 455 -48.66 25.16 -25.80
C SER A 455 -47.27 24.54 -25.69
N PHE A 456 -47.22 23.20 -25.77
CA PHE A 456 -46.00 22.41 -25.81
C PHE A 456 -45.24 22.64 -27.13
N ILE A 457 -43.97 23.05 -27.02
CA ILE A 457 -43.00 23.02 -28.12
C ILE A 457 -42.31 21.64 -28.07
N GLU A 458 -42.44 20.85 -29.12
CA GLU A 458 -41.66 19.61 -29.30
C GLU A 458 -40.17 19.92 -29.55
N PRO A 459 -39.23 19.15 -28.98
CA PRO A 459 -37.80 19.32 -29.27
C PRO A 459 -37.43 18.80 -30.67
N PRO A 460 -36.44 19.43 -31.35
CA PRO A 460 -36.09 19.10 -32.73
C PRO A 460 -35.32 17.78 -32.83
N LYS A 461 -35.70 16.96 -33.83
CA LYS A 461 -35.00 15.72 -34.23
C LYS A 461 -33.71 16.07 -34.98
N ILE A 462 -32.56 15.66 -34.45
CA ILE A 462 -31.26 15.79 -35.12
C ILE A 462 -31.14 14.73 -36.21
N GLN A 463 -30.89 15.16 -37.45
CA GLN A 463 -30.71 14.28 -38.63
C GLN A 463 -29.24 13.83 -38.75
N LEU A 464 -29.04 12.52 -38.91
CA LEU A 464 -27.74 11.82 -38.96
C LEU A 464 -26.92 12.06 -40.25
N ASN A 465 -27.32 12.98 -41.13
CA ASN A 465 -26.80 13.07 -42.50
C ASN A 465 -25.63 14.04 -42.71
N THR A 466 -25.19 14.77 -41.67
CA THR A 466 -24.12 15.78 -41.81
C THR A 466 -22.71 15.21 -41.58
N ILE A 467 -22.57 14.06 -40.91
CA ILE A 467 -21.26 13.44 -40.62
C ILE A 467 -20.73 12.61 -41.82
N LEU A 468 -21.62 12.03 -42.64
CA LEU A 468 -21.20 11.21 -43.80
C LEU A 468 -20.58 12.01 -44.95
N ASN A 469 -20.84 13.32 -45.06
CA ASN A 469 -20.30 14.15 -46.15
C ASN A 469 -18.88 14.67 -45.87
N ALA A 470 -18.41 14.64 -44.62
CA ALA A 470 -17.06 15.05 -44.27
C ALA A 470 -16.00 13.96 -44.51
N ILE A 471 -16.43 12.71 -44.69
CA ILE A 471 -15.54 11.55 -44.88
C ILE A 471 -15.15 11.37 -46.37
N ASN A 472 -15.88 11.97 -47.30
CA ASN A 472 -15.70 11.73 -48.74
C ASN A 472 -14.69 12.67 -49.46
N ASN A 473 -13.94 13.53 -48.75
CA ASN A 473 -13.05 14.52 -49.37
C ASN A 473 -11.55 14.34 -49.02
N LEU A 474 -11.05 13.10 -48.99
CA LEU A 474 -9.60 12.83 -49.02
C LEU A 474 -9.27 11.90 -50.19
N ASP A 475 -8.49 12.44 -51.12
CA ASP A 475 -8.13 11.87 -52.43
C ASP A 475 -7.24 10.60 -52.37
N VAL A 476 -7.67 9.60 -53.15
CA VAL A 476 -6.93 8.71 -54.08
C VAL A 476 -5.56 8.12 -53.71
N ILE A 477 -5.51 6.79 -53.49
CA ILE A 477 -4.47 5.84 -53.96
C ILE A 477 -5.17 4.51 -54.38
N PRO A 478 -4.77 3.84 -55.50
CA PRO A 478 -5.61 2.85 -56.18
C PRO A 478 -5.52 1.40 -55.66
N GLU A 479 -6.53 0.63 -56.07
CA GLU A 479 -6.79 -0.79 -55.82
C GLU A 479 -5.60 -1.73 -56.09
N SER A 480 -5.35 -2.68 -55.19
CA SER A 480 -5.41 -4.12 -55.51
C SER A 480 -5.14 -5.03 -54.29
N GLU A 481 -5.86 -6.16 -54.29
CA GLU A 481 -5.59 -7.43 -53.60
C GLU A 481 -6.06 -7.69 -52.14
N SER A 482 -7.27 -8.26 -52.09
CA SER A 482 -7.67 -9.44 -51.32
C SER A 482 -7.95 -9.31 -49.81
N LEU A 483 -9.24 -9.44 -49.48
CA LEU A 483 -9.74 -9.81 -48.16
C LEU A 483 -9.19 -11.19 -47.74
N THR A 484 -8.74 -11.32 -46.48
CA THR A 484 -9.35 -12.19 -45.45
C THR A 484 -8.41 -12.39 -44.25
N LYS A 485 -8.46 -11.51 -43.23
CA LYS A 485 -8.31 -11.90 -41.82
C LYS A 485 -9.09 -10.90 -40.94
N PRO A 486 -9.93 -11.34 -39.99
CA PRO A 486 -10.53 -10.44 -39.03
C PRO A 486 -9.43 -10.00 -38.06
N TYR A 487 -8.88 -8.80 -38.25
CA TYR A 487 -8.08 -8.15 -37.21
C TYR A 487 -9.01 -7.82 -36.06
N THR A 488 -9.04 -8.69 -35.06
CA THR A 488 -9.64 -8.38 -33.76
C THR A 488 -8.72 -7.38 -33.09
N TYR A 489 -9.10 -6.10 -33.13
CA TYR A 489 -8.45 -5.06 -32.36
C TYR A 489 -8.71 -5.34 -30.88
N ILE A 490 -7.80 -6.07 -30.22
CA ILE A 490 -7.83 -6.26 -28.77
C ILE A 490 -7.48 -4.91 -28.15
N SER A 491 -8.40 -4.35 -27.35
CA SER A 491 -8.14 -3.08 -26.68
C SER A 491 -6.97 -3.23 -25.68
N LYS A 492 -6.23 -2.15 -25.40
CA LYS A 492 -5.14 -2.17 -24.41
C LYS A 492 -5.58 -2.77 -23.06
N ILE A 493 -6.80 -2.47 -22.64
CA ILE A 493 -7.37 -3.00 -21.39
C ILE A 493 -7.66 -4.50 -21.46
N ASP A 494 -8.15 -5.01 -22.59
CA ASP A 494 -8.39 -6.45 -22.76
C ASP A 494 -7.08 -7.25 -22.71
N SER A 495 -6.02 -6.72 -23.34
CA SER A 495 -4.68 -7.31 -23.28
C SER A 495 -4.15 -7.36 -21.85
N LEU A 496 -4.27 -6.26 -21.11
CA LEU A 496 -3.87 -6.19 -19.70
C LEU A 496 -4.70 -7.13 -18.81
N LYS A 497 -6.03 -7.16 -18.97
CA LYS A 497 -6.93 -8.08 -18.26
C LYS A 497 -6.60 -9.54 -18.56
N SER A 498 -6.22 -9.88 -19.79
CA SER A 498 -5.76 -11.23 -20.14
C SER A 498 -4.52 -11.61 -19.35
N ARG A 499 -3.49 -10.75 -19.34
CA ARG A 499 -2.23 -11.01 -18.64
C ARG A 499 -2.40 -11.13 -17.13
N ILE A 500 -3.26 -10.30 -16.53
CA ILE A 500 -3.61 -10.43 -15.09
C ILE A 500 -4.29 -11.77 -14.83
N ARG A 501 -5.24 -12.19 -15.69
CA ARG A 501 -5.94 -13.48 -15.56
C ARG A 501 -4.97 -14.66 -15.69
N ASP A 502 -4.05 -14.60 -16.64
CA ASP A 502 -3.06 -15.65 -16.85
C ASP A 502 -2.14 -15.77 -15.62
N HIS A 503 -1.66 -14.63 -15.09
CA HIS A 503 -0.85 -14.61 -13.87
C HIS A 503 -1.62 -15.14 -12.64
N LEU A 504 -2.89 -14.77 -12.47
CA LEU A 504 -3.76 -15.31 -11.41
C LEU A 504 -3.90 -16.83 -11.50
N LYS A 505 -4.13 -17.36 -12.70
CA LYS A 505 -4.25 -18.80 -12.92
C LYS A 505 -2.97 -19.50 -12.48
N ILE A 506 -1.82 -19.00 -12.90
CA ILE A 506 -0.54 -19.62 -12.57
C ILE A 506 -0.26 -19.60 -11.05
N MET A 507 -0.54 -18.49 -10.37
CA MET A 507 -0.40 -18.43 -8.91
C MET A 507 -1.37 -19.37 -8.19
N THR A 508 -2.58 -19.55 -8.71
CA THR A 508 -3.59 -20.49 -8.15
C THR A 508 -3.14 -21.94 -8.32
N ASP A 509 -2.65 -22.31 -9.50
CA ASP A 509 -2.11 -23.65 -9.77
C ASP A 509 -0.91 -23.95 -8.84
N TYR A 510 -0.07 -22.94 -8.56
CA TYR A 510 1.03 -23.06 -7.61
C TYR A 510 0.55 -23.23 -6.15
N LEU A 511 -0.50 -22.50 -5.73
CA LEU A 511 -1.08 -22.62 -4.38
C LEU A 511 -1.61 -24.04 -4.10
N GLU A 512 -2.21 -24.69 -5.10
CA GLU A 512 -2.72 -26.06 -4.98
C GLU A 512 -1.61 -27.08 -4.80
N GLN A 513 -0.44 -26.84 -5.42
CA GLN A 513 0.72 -27.74 -5.39
C GLN A 513 1.63 -27.49 -4.19
N ASN A 514 1.69 -26.27 -3.68
CA ASN A 514 2.54 -25.91 -2.54
C ASN A 514 1.96 -26.49 -1.22
N THR A 515 2.82 -26.85 -0.28
CA THR A 515 2.44 -27.35 1.05
C THR A 515 2.84 -26.40 2.18
N ASP A 516 3.71 -25.42 1.92
CA ASP A 516 4.15 -24.44 2.91
C ASP A 516 3.02 -23.43 3.23
N VAL A 517 2.68 -23.31 4.51
CA VAL A 517 1.58 -22.46 4.98
C VAL A 517 1.91 -20.97 4.84
N THR A 518 3.17 -20.59 5.07
CA THR A 518 3.61 -19.18 5.00
C THR A 518 3.64 -18.69 3.56
N ASP A 519 4.14 -19.52 2.64
CA ASP A 519 4.10 -19.23 1.21
C ASP A 519 2.67 -19.14 0.71
N LYS A 520 1.78 -20.02 1.18
CA LYS A 520 0.35 -19.95 0.82
C LYS A 520 -0.29 -18.62 1.19
N GLN A 521 -0.08 -18.13 2.42
CA GLN A 521 -0.63 -16.83 2.84
C GLN A 521 -0.07 -15.68 2.01
N PHE A 522 1.23 -15.71 1.72
CA PHE A 522 1.88 -14.70 0.91
C PHE A 522 1.36 -14.69 -0.54
N ILE A 523 1.30 -15.85 -1.20
CA ILE A 523 0.78 -15.96 -2.57
C ILE A 523 -0.71 -15.65 -2.63
N GLN A 524 -1.50 -16.06 -1.64
CA GLN A 524 -2.92 -15.68 -1.55
C GLN A 524 -3.09 -14.15 -1.54
N THR A 525 -2.22 -13.43 -0.82
CA THR A 525 -2.24 -11.96 -0.82
C THR A 525 -1.98 -11.39 -2.22
N LEU A 526 -1.05 -11.98 -2.98
CA LEU A 526 -0.79 -11.58 -4.38
C LEU A 526 -1.98 -11.88 -5.30
N CYS A 527 -2.65 -13.01 -5.10
CA CYS A 527 -3.88 -13.35 -5.81
C CYS A 527 -4.98 -12.33 -5.52
N ASP A 528 -5.17 -11.94 -4.25
CA ASP A 528 -6.17 -10.95 -3.86
C ASP A 528 -5.88 -9.58 -4.50
N ASP A 529 -4.60 -9.14 -4.52
CA ASP A 529 -4.19 -7.91 -5.21
C ASP A 529 -4.50 -7.93 -6.70
N MET A 530 -4.21 -9.04 -7.37
CA MET A 530 -4.44 -9.20 -8.82
C MET A 530 -5.93 -9.32 -9.14
N ASN A 531 -6.70 -10.05 -8.34
CA ASN A 531 -8.14 -10.19 -8.51
C ASN A 531 -8.86 -8.85 -8.36
N ILE A 532 -8.47 -8.06 -7.35
CA ILE A 532 -9.04 -6.73 -7.13
C ILE A 532 -8.64 -5.78 -8.25
N SER A 533 -7.39 -5.81 -8.71
CA SER A 533 -6.97 -5.03 -9.88
C SER A 533 -7.73 -5.44 -11.15
N PHE A 534 -7.94 -6.73 -11.38
CA PHE A 534 -8.67 -7.26 -12.53
C PHE A 534 -10.14 -6.81 -12.55
N LYS A 535 -10.81 -6.85 -11.39
CA LYS A 535 -12.21 -6.48 -11.26
C LYS A 535 -12.42 -4.97 -11.33
N THR A 536 -11.50 -4.19 -10.75
CA THR A 536 -11.62 -2.72 -10.67
C THR A 536 -11.13 -2.02 -11.93
N ILE A 537 -10.22 -2.59 -12.72
CA ILE A 537 -9.71 -1.89 -13.91
C ILE A 537 -10.81 -1.68 -14.96
N GLY A 538 -10.95 -0.43 -15.40
CA GLY A 538 -12.04 0.05 -16.25
C GLY A 538 -13.30 0.50 -15.50
N THR A 539 -13.33 0.44 -14.16
CA THR A 539 -14.41 1.00 -13.32
C THR A 539 -14.09 2.44 -12.91
N GLU A 540 -15.07 3.13 -12.31
CA GLU A 540 -14.93 4.49 -11.79
C GLU A 540 -13.83 4.59 -10.71
N ASN A 541 -13.78 3.61 -9.80
CA ASN A 541 -12.86 3.61 -8.65
C ASN A 541 -11.49 2.99 -8.94
N GLN A 542 -11.21 2.63 -10.19
CA GLN A 542 -10.01 1.89 -10.58
C GLN A 542 -8.70 2.49 -10.05
N GLN A 543 -8.56 3.82 -10.06
CA GLN A 543 -7.34 4.50 -9.64
C GLN A 543 -7.09 4.30 -8.14
N SER A 544 -8.12 4.39 -7.31
CA SER A 544 -8.04 4.24 -5.85
C SER A 544 -7.53 2.84 -5.48
N TYR A 545 -8.16 1.81 -6.05
CA TYR A 545 -7.81 0.42 -5.78
C TYR A 545 -6.41 0.06 -6.30
N ILE A 546 -6.11 0.39 -7.57
CA ILE A 546 -4.82 0.05 -8.19
C ILE A 546 -3.67 0.77 -7.48
N ASN A 547 -3.84 2.05 -7.12
CA ASN A 547 -2.81 2.77 -6.36
C ASN A 547 -2.58 2.13 -5.00
N ALA A 548 -3.64 1.83 -4.24
CA ALA A 548 -3.51 1.20 -2.94
C ALA A 548 -2.79 -0.16 -3.00
N ARG A 549 -3.11 -1.01 -3.99
CA ARG A 549 -2.43 -2.30 -4.18
C ARG A 549 -0.97 -2.13 -4.56
N SER A 550 -0.68 -1.21 -5.48
CA SER A 550 0.70 -0.95 -5.88
C SER A 550 1.55 -0.42 -4.74
N ILE A 551 1.01 0.48 -3.91
CA ILE A 551 1.75 1.06 -2.79
C ILE A 551 1.99 0.02 -1.69
N SER A 552 0.97 -0.77 -1.35
CA SER A 552 1.10 -1.90 -0.43
C SER A 552 2.23 -2.84 -0.86
N GLN A 553 2.18 -3.35 -2.10
CA GLN A 553 3.16 -4.30 -2.60
C GLN A 553 4.56 -3.68 -2.74
N GLY A 554 4.63 -2.41 -3.12
CA GLY A 554 5.88 -1.70 -3.31
C GLY A 554 6.59 -1.35 -2.00
N ARG A 555 5.87 -0.74 -1.06
CA ARG A 555 6.39 -0.32 0.25
C ARG A 555 6.35 -1.42 1.30
N GLN A 556 5.70 -2.55 1.00
CA GLN A 556 5.49 -3.67 1.93
C GLN A 556 4.78 -3.18 3.19
N GLN A 557 3.71 -2.41 3.00
CA GLN A 557 2.94 -1.80 4.09
C GLN A 557 1.51 -2.31 4.07
N MET A 558 0.77 -2.06 5.12
CA MET A 558 -0.64 -2.44 5.17
C MET A 558 -1.48 -1.68 4.15
N TYR A 559 -2.57 -2.30 3.76
CA TYR A 559 -3.70 -1.64 3.14
C TYR A 559 -5.01 -2.17 3.71
N ASN A 560 -6.04 -1.33 3.69
CA ASN A 560 -7.38 -1.64 4.19
C ASN A 560 -8.39 -1.42 3.06
N VAL A 561 -8.31 -2.31 2.07
CA VAL A 561 -9.08 -2.21 0.82
C VAL A 561 -9.69 -3.56 0.52
N ASP A 562 -11.00 -3.63 0.34
CA ASP A 562 -11.72 -4.82 -0.10
C ASP A 562 -12.71 -4.42 -1.19
N ILE A 563 -12.91 -5.27 -2.20
CA ILE A 563 -13.81 -5.00 -3.32
C ILE A 563 -15.25 -5.37 -3.04
N ASN A 564 -15.49 -6.23 -2.05
CA ASN A 564 -16.85 -6.62 -1.65
C ASN A 564 -17.71 -5.44 -1.17
N ASP A 565 -17.09 -4.28 -0.96
CA ASP A 565 -17.76 -3.07 -0.55
C ASP A 565 -18.15 -2.14 -1.70
N ASP A 566 -17.77 -2.45 -2.95
CA ASP A 566 -18.22 -1.71 -4.13
C ASP A 566 -19.71 -2.00 -4.38
N PRO A 567 -20.62 -1.00 -4.28
CA PRO A 567 -22.05 -1.19 -4.48
C PRO A 567 -22.42 -1.62 -5.91
N HIS A 568 -21.44 -1.73 -6.82
CA HIS A 568 -21.63 -2.11 -8.22
C HIS A 568 -21.01 -3.46 -8.63
N ASP A 569 -20.43 -4.27 -7.74
CA ASP A 569 -19.88 -5.61 -8.08
C ASP A 569 -20.90 -6.76 -7.82
N PRO A 570 -21.34 -7.51 -8.86
CA PRO A 570 -22.21 -8.68 -8.70
C PRO A 570 -21.50 -10.00 -8.36
N SER A 571 -20.19 -10.04 -8.11
CA SER A 571 -19.41 -11.29 -7.97
C SER A 571 -18.77 -11.51 -6.59
N ILE A 572 -19.35 -12.43 -5.81
CA ILE A 572 -18.82 -12.92 -4.52
C ILE A 572 -17.69 -13.92 -4.79
N HIS A 573 -16.47 -13.44 -4.92
CA HIS A 573 -15.31 -14.22 -4.45
C HIS A 573 -15.05 -13.74 -3.02
N GLN A 574 -15.09 -14.66 -2.06
CA GLN A 574 -14.71 -14.36 -0.68
C GLN A 574 -13.22 -13.98 -0.67
N THR A 575 -12.92 -12.69 -0.74
CA THR A 575 -11.67 -12.17 -0.20
C THR A 575 -11.61 -12.57 1.27
N THR A 576 -10.43 -12.92 1.75
CA THR A 576 -10.28 -13.31 3.15
C THR A 576 -10.71 -12.12 4.03
N ASN A 577 -11.74 -12.32 4.86
CA ASN A 577 -12.27 -11.29 5.76
C ASN A 577 -11.29 -10.94 6.90
N ASP A 578 -10.17 -11.67 6.98
CA ASP A 578 -9.12 -11.40 7.93
C ASP A 578 -8.18 -10.36 7.33
N ILE A 579 -8.12 -9.19 7.97
CA ILE A 579 -7.08 -8.18 7.70
C ILE A 579 -5.76 -8.72 8.26
N THR A 580 -5.25 -9.81 7.69
CA THR A 580 -3.92 -10.34 7.96
C THR A 580 -2.97 -9.66 7.01
N ASN A 581 -2.36 -8.58 7.49
CA ASN A 581 -1.25 -7.96 6.77
C ASN A 581 -0.02 -8.87 6.87
N VAL A 582 0.37 -9.49 5.75
CA VAL A 582 1.58 -10.32 5.65
C VAL A 582 2.87 -9.54 5.95
N TYR A 583 2.81 -8.21 5.95
CA TYR A 583 3.92 -7.31 6.26
C TYR A 583 3.85 -6.71 7.68
N ALA A 584 2.75 -6.90 8.42
CA ALA A 584 2.64 -6.35 9.77
C ALA A 584 3.47 -7.17 10.75
N THR A 585 4.25 -6.47 11.56
CA THR A 585 5.05 -7.08 12.62
C THR A 585 4.16 -7.45 13.81
N PRO A 586 4.58 -8.41 14.66
CA PRO A 586 3.83 -8.76 15.87
C PRO A 586 3.53 -7.53 16.75
N THR A 587 4.51 -6.65 16.95
CA THR A 587 4.32 -5.40 17.69
C THR A 587 3.32 -4.46 17.00
N ALA A 588 3.42 -4.29 15.67
CA ALA A 588 2.46 -3.49 14.92
C ALA A 588 1.02 -4.02 15.08
N LEU A 589 0.82 -5.34 14.93
CA LEU A 589 -0.49 -5.97 15.10
C LEU A 589 -1.09 -5.73 16.50
N LYS A 590 -0.26 -5.71 17.54
CA LYS A 590 -0.71 -5.42 18.91
C LYS A 590 -1.21 -3.98 19.05
N ILE A 591 -0.48 -3.01 18.49
CA ILE A 591 -0.87 -1.59 18.49
C ILE A 591 -2.14 -1.40 17.66
N MET A 592 -2.19 -1.98 16.47
CA MET A 592 -3.36 -1.96 15.58
C MET A 592 -4.64 -2.41 16.29
N ARG A 593 -4.59 -3.53 17.04
CA ARG A 593 -5.75 -4.03 17.81
C ARG A 593 -6.20 -3.05 18.88
N SER A 594 -5.25 -2.41 19.58
CA SER A 594 -5.58 -1.42 20.61
C SER A 594 -6.34 -0.20 20.07
N PHE A 595 -6.13 0.14 18.78
CA PHE A 595 -6.80 1.28 18.14
C PHE A 595 -8.13 0.91 17.48
N SER A 596 -8.33 -0.36 17.11
CA SER A 596 -9.58 -0.85 16.51
C SER A 596 -10.67 -1.16 17.56
N GLY A 597 -10.36 -1.11 18.85
CA GLY A 597 -11.33 -1.37 19.93
C GLY A 597 -11.85 -2.82 19.97
N LYS A 598 -11.11 -3.75 19.36
CA LYS A 598 -11.42 -5.18 19.30
C LYS A 598 -10.44 -6.01 20.11
#